data_AF-A0AAN0VVX0-F1
#
_entry.id   AF-A0AAN0VVX0-F1
#
_cell.length_a   1.000
_cell.length_b   1.000
_cell.length_c   1.000
_cell.angle_alpha   90.00
_cell.angle_beta   90.00
_cell.angle_gamma   90.00
#
_symmetry.space_group_name_H-M   'P 1'
#
loop_
_entity.id
_entity.type
_entity.pdbx_description
1 polymer ?
#
loop_
_entity_poly.entity_id
_entity_poly.type
_entity_poly.pdbx_seq_one_letter_code
_entity_poly.pdbx_strand_id
1 'polypeptide(L)' 'MKAQDWHPADIIAGIRKKGTSLAALSRDSGLASSTLANALTRRWPKGERLIAEALGKQPEEIWPSRYETSNAEVEAADG' A
#
# COMPACT_ATOMS: atom_id res chain seq x y z
N MET A 1 18.28 9.24 -3.57
CA MET A 1 17.98 7.80 -3.41
C MET A 1 16.51 7.62 -3.75
N LYS A 2 16.16 6.79 -4.75
CA LYS A 2 14.75 6.47 -5.02
C LYS A 2 14.21 5.67 -3.84
N ALA A 3 13.04 6.01 -3.35
CA ALA A 3 12.43 5.26 -2.26
C ALA A 3 11.95 3.91 -2.82
N GLN A 4 12.33 2.82 -2.15
CA GLN A 4 12.12 1.46 -2.62
C GLN A 4 10.76 0.94 -2.10
N ASP A 5 10.00 0.32 -2.99
CA ASP A 5 8.76 -0.38 -2.61
C ASP A 5 9.04 -1.48 -1.59
N TRP A 6 8.12 -1.66 -0.64
CA TRP A 6 8.19 -2.73 0.35
C TRP A 6 8.15 -4.09 -0.34
N HIS A 7 8.90 -5.04 0.22
CA HIS A 7 8.83 -6.40 -0.26
C HIS A 7 7.43 -6.99 0.05
N PRO A 8 6.80 -7.75 -0.88
CA PRO A 8 5.50 -8.36 -0.65
C PRO A 8 5.42 -9.19 0.65
N ALA A 9 6.53 -9.85 1.03
CA ALA A 9 6.60 -10.61 2.27
C ALA A 9 6.52 -9.72 3.52
N ASP A 10 7.12 -8.51 3.49
CA ASP A 10 7.06 -7.57 4.62
C ASP A 10 5.65 -6.99 4.79
N ILE A 11 4.97 -6.72 3.67
CA ILE A 11 3.56 -6.31 3.68
C ILE A 11 2.70 -7.40 4.29
N ILE A 12 2.84 -8.66 3.84
CA ILE A 12 2.10 -9.80 4.40
C ILE A 12 2.42 -10.00 5.88
N ALA A 13 3.68 -9.87 6.28
CA ALA A 13 4.10 -9.98 7.67
C ALA A 13 3.50 -8.86 8.53
N GLY A 14 3.47 -7.62 8.03
CA GLY A 14 2.85 -6.48 8.70
C GLY A 14 1.35 -6.70 8.94
N ILE A 15 0.64 -7.17 7.92
CA ILE A 15 -0.79 -7.49 8.01
C ILE A 15 -1.03 -8.60 9.05
N ARG A 16 -0.20 -9.65 9.03
CA ARG A 16 -0.29 -10.76 10.01
C ARG A 16 0.02 -10.30 11.44
N LYS A 17 0.99 -9.41 11.62
CA LYS A 17 1.31 -8.81 12.93
C LYS A 17 0.16 -7.97 13.49
N LYS A 18 -0.68 -7.39 12.63
CA LYS A 18 -1.93 -6.70 13.01
C LYS A 18 -3.07 -7.66 13.35
N GLY A 19 -2.87 -8.98 13.24
CA GLY A 19 -3.88 -10.00 13.53
C GLY A 19 -4.88 -10.23 12.38
N THR A 20 -4.60 -9.74 11.18
CA THR A 20 -5.46 -9.93 10.00
C THR A 20 -4.70 -10.62 8.85
N SER A 21 -5.36 -10.81 7.71
CA SER A 21 -4.77 -11.43 6.52
C SER A 21 -5.31 -10.79 5.24
N LEU A 22 -4.58 -10.90 4.12
CA LEU A 22 -5.05 -10.41 2.82
C LEU A 22 -6.41 -11.01 2.41
N ALA A 23 -6.66 -12.28 2.77
CA ALA A 23 -7.94 -12.92 2.50
C ALA A 23 -9.06 -12.31 3.35
N ALA A 24 -8.79 -11.99 4.63
CA ALA A 24 -9.76 -11.29 5.49
C ALA A 24 -10.06 -9.89 4.94
N LEU A 25 -9.03 -9.12 4.57
CA LEU A 25 -9.20 -7.80 3.95
C LEU A 25 -9.97 -7.85 2.63
N SER A 26 -9.71 -8.87 1.81
CA SER A 26 -10.48 -9.08 0.56
C SER A 26 -11.95 -9.30 0.85
N ARG A 27 -12.29 -10.15 1.82
CA ARG A 27 -13.68 -10.43 2.21
C ARG A 27 -14.38 -9.20 2.77
N ASP A 28 -13.69 -8.44 3.61
CA ASP A 28 -14.21 -7.20 4.19
C ASP A 28 -14.51 -6.15 3.11
N SER A 29 -13.69 -6.13 2.06
CA SER A 29 -13.88 -5.26 0.89
C SER A 29 -14.87 -5.79 -0.16
N GLY A 30 -15.50 -6.95 0.06
CA GLY A 30 -16.39 -7.59 -0.91
C GLY A 30 -15.68 -8.12 -2.17
N LEU A 31 -14.37 -8.33 -2.10
CA LEU A 31 -13.52 -8.80 -3.20
C LEU A 31 -13.21 -10.30 -3.06
N ALA A 32 -12.86 -10.94 -4.18
CA ALA A 32 -12.35 -12.31 -4.11
C ALA A 32 -11.01 -12.34 -3.37
N SER A 33 -10.78 -13.40 -2.58
CA SER A 33 -9.60 -13.56 -1.71
C SER A 33 -8.24 -13.43 -2.43
N SER A 34 -8.22 -13.62 -3.75
CA SER A 34 -7.04 -13.51 -4.61
C SER A 34 -6.88 -12.13 -5.26
N THR A 35 -7.93 -11.31 -5.30
CA THR A 35 -7.89 -10.01 -5.98
C THR A 35 -6.93 -9.05 -5.27
N LEU A 36 -6.93 -9.05 -3.92
CA LEU A 36 -6.04 -8.19 -3.15
C LEU A 36 -4.58 -8.64 -3.20
N ALA A 37 -4.32 -9.94 -3.37
CA ALA A 37 -2.96 -10.45 -3.57
C ALA A 37 -2.33 -9.94 -4.88
N ASN A 38 -3.14 -9.70 -5.92
CA ASN A 38 -2.66 -9.12 -7.17
C ASN A 38 -2.18 -7.66 -7.00
N ALA A 39 -2.64 -6.94 -5.96
CA ALA A 39 -2.18 -5.59 -5.64
C ALA A 39 -0.70 -5.53 -5.26
N LEU A 40 -0.13 -6.65 -4.77
CA LEU A 40 1.27 -6.72 -4.38
C LEU A 40 2.22 -6.68 -5.59
N THR A 41 1.75 -7.18 -6.74
CA THR A 41 2.57 -7.30 -7.95
C THR A 41 2.18 -6.25 -9.00
N ARG A 42 0.88 -5.96 -9.16
CA ARG A 42 0.36 -5.02 -10.16
C ARG A 42 -0.07 -3.71 -9.52
N ARG A 43 0.08 -2.60 -10.26
CA ARG A 43 -0.36 -1.27 -9.80
C ARG A 43 -1.88 -1.30 -9.70
N TRP A 44 -2.38 -1.26 -8.49
CA TRP A 44 -3.82 -1.26 -8.24
C TRP A 44 -4.15 -0.31 -7.09
N PRO A 45 -4.35 0.99 -7.38
CA PRO A 45 -4.47 2.02 -6.33
C PRO A 45 -5.56 1.73 -5.29
N LYS A 46 -6.67 1.10 -5.69
CA LYS A 46 -7.74 0.71 -4.76
C LYS A 46 -7.30 -0.39 -3.80
N GLY A 47 -6.61 -1.42 -4.28
CA GLY A 47 -6.09 -2.50 -3.43
C GLY A 47 -4.91 -2.07 -2.57
N GLU A 48 -4.03 -1.24 -3.12
CA GLU A 48 -2.91 -0.62 -2.39
C GLU A 48 -3.42 0.20 -1.21
N ARG A 49 -4.48 1.01 -1.40
CA ARG A 49 -5.13 1.76 -0.32
C ARG A 49 -5.69 0.86 0.78
N LEU A 50 -6.41 -0.20 0.42
CA LEU A 50 -6.97 -1.14 1.40
C LEU A 50 -5.88 -1.83 2.24
N ILE A 51 -4.77 -2.21 1.61
CA ILE A 51 -3.61 -2.79 2.30
C ILE A 51 -2.96 -1.76 3.22
N ALA A 52 -2.78 -0.53 2.73
CA ALA A 52 -2.17 0.55 3.50
C ALA A 52 -3.01 0.93 4.72
N GLU A 53 -4.33 1.03 4.54
CA GLU A 53 -5.30 1.27 5.61
C GLU A 53 -5.22 0.17 6.69
N ALA A 54 -5.15 -1.10 6.29
CA ALA A 54 -4.99 -2.22 7.22
C ALA A 54 -3.67 -2.15 8.03
N LEU A 55 -2.62 -1.59 7.42
CA LEU A 55 -1.34 -1.37 8.09
C LEU A 55 -1.30 -0.06 8.90
N GLY A 56 -2.28 0.83 8.72
CA GLY A 56 -2.29 2.18 9.27
C GLY A 56 -1.22 3.07 8.64
N LYS A 57 -0.98 2.90 7.34
CA LYS A 57 0.02 3.62 6.55
C LYS A 57 -0.62 4.23 5.31
N GLN A 58 0.09 5.14 4.66
CA GLN A 58 -0.27 5.59 3.32
C GLN A 58 0.26 4.62 2.25
N PRO A 59 -0.44 4.44 1.13
CA PRO A 59 0.04 3.59 0.04
C PRO A 59 1.38 4.06 -0.53
N GLU A 60 1.67 5.36 -0.42
CA GLU A 60 2.92 6.02 -0.84
C GLU A 60 4.11 5.64 0.07
N GLU A 61 3.86 5.30 1.34
CA GLU A 61 4.91 4.81 2.25
C GLU A 61 5.30 3.35 1.95
N ILE A 62 4.38 2.58 1.36
CA ILE A 62 4.57 1.16 1.03
C ILE A 62 5.09 1.01 -0.39
N TRP A 63 4.57 1.80 -1.32
CA TRP A 63 4.96 1.79 -2.74
C TRP A 63 5.42 3.17 -3.23
N PRO A 64 6.46 3.77 -2.64
CA PRO A 64 6.95 5.08 -3.05
C PRO A 64 7.25 5.18 -4.55
N SER A 65 7.80 4.13 -5.18
CA SER A 65 8.08 4.10 -6.63
C SER A 65 6.81 4.27 -7.48
N ARG A 66 5.65 3.86 -6.96
CA ARG A 66 4.36 4.02 -7.63
C ARG A 66 3.73 5.39 -7.43
N TYR A 67 4.15 6.15 -6.43
CA TYR A 67 3.58 7.46 -6.06
C TYR A 67 4.61 8.61 -6.12
N GLU A 68 5.80 8.37 -6.68
CA GLU A 68 6.94 9.30 -6.85
C GLU A 68 6.65 10.55 -7.74
N THR A 69 5.39 10.92 -7.93
CA THR A 69 4.97 12.12 -8.66
C THR A 69 3.89 12.84 -7.86
N SER A 70 4.25 13.55 -6.78
CA SER A 70 3.46 14.65 -6.17
C SER A 70 4.17 15.33 -4.98
N ASN A 71 5.49 15.52 -4.98
CA ASN A 71 6.14 16.37 -3.97
C ASN A 71 7.09 17.43 -4.54
N ALA A 72 6.82 17.92 -5.75
CA ALA A 72 7.61 18.99 -6.35
C ALA A 72 7.05 20.41 -6.09
N GLU A 73 5.98 20.59 -5.31
CA GLU A 73 5.24 21.87 -5.26
C GLU A 73 4.91 22.43 -3.86
N VAL A 74 5.62 22.08 -2.78
CA VAL A 74 5.34 22.67 -1.45
C VAL A 74 6.52 23.36 -0.73
N GLU A 75 7.63 23.63 -1.41
CA GLU A 75 8.77 24.41 -0.87
C GLU A 75 8.97 25.77 -1.58
N ALA A 76 7.88 26.47 -1.95
CA ALA A 76 7.95 27.81 -2.55
C ALA A 76 7.01 28.84 -1.91
N ALA A 77 6.59 28.64 -0.65
CA ALA A 77 5.61 29.51 0.01
C ALA A 77 5.93 29.85 1.48
N ASP A 78 7.20 30.06 1.80
CA ASP A 78 7.59 30.85 2.99
C ASP A 78 8.69 31.83 2.57
N GLY A 79 8.26 33.04 2.24
CA GLY A 79 9.07 34.19 1.86
C GLY A 79 8.54 35.45 2.52
#